data_AF-B0D4Z8-F1
#
_entry.id   AF-B0D4Z8-F1
#
_cell.length_a   1.000
_cell.length_b   1.000
_cell.length_c   1.000
_cell.angle_alpha   90.00
_cell.angle_beta   90.00
_cell.angle_gamma   90.00
#
_symmetry.space_group_name_H-M   'P 1'
#
loop_
_entity.id
_entity.type
_entity.pdbx_description
1 polymer ?
#
loop_
_entity_poly.entity_id
_entity_poly.type
_entity_poly.pdbx_seq_one_letter_code
_entity_poly.pdbx_strand_id
1 'polypeptide(L)'
;MFRGGPFIKTWETFWTDPTSGPQAPIKLIRLLEKHLDDSRRLIGHPKSSDFAEVNGHPDLLAFCRWEQRVADTTLIMEKVYVFNISDEKTLEAMIKWYDQGSNTATYIRKEVMQLYRERRSEKSQVPKEWSEEVAQPLISIVCNRPVEVPG
;
A
#
# COMPACT_ATOMS: atom_id res chain seq x y z
N MET A 1 10.71 9.39 3.44
CA MET A 1 9.57 10.19 2.94
C MET A 1 9.11 9.60 1.61
N PHE A 2 8.32 8.52 1.67
CA PHE A 2 7.97 7.69 0.51
C PHE A 2 6.61 8.08 -0.11
N ARG A 3 5.72 8.66 0.70
CA ARG A 3 4.31 8.89 0.35
C ARG A 3 4.00 10.33 -0.12
N GLY A 4 5.01 11.10 -0.53
CA GLY A 4 4.84 12.47 -1.06
C GLY A 4 4.54 12.55 -2.57
N GLY A 5 4.30 11.41 -3.22
CA GLY A 5 4.25 11.25 -4.68
C GLY A 5 2.84 11.28 -5.30
N PRO A 6 2.71 10.94 -6.60
CA PRO A 6 1.46 11.02 -7.36
C PRO A 6 0.34 10.17 -6.77
N PHE A 7 0.64 9.02 -6.18
CA PHE A 7 -0.34 8.07 -5.62
C PHE A 7 -1.30 8.66 -4.57
N ILE A 8 -0.87 9.71 -3.86
CA ILE A 8 -1.73 10.44 -2.92
C ILE A 8 -2.35 11.66 -3.60
N LYS A 9 -1.54 12.44 -4.34
CA LYS A 9 -1.98 13.72 -4.91
C LYS A 9 -3.05 13.60 -6.01
N THR A 10 -3.12 12.48 -6.73
CA THR A 10 -4.03 12.31 -7.88
C THR A 10 -5.52 12.26 -7.50
N TRP A 11 -5.86 11.99 -6.24
CA TRP A 11 -7.25 11.75 -5.85
C TRP A 11 -8.08 13.01 -5.60
N GLU A 12 -7.46 14.19 -5.55
CA GLU A 12 -8.14 15.49 -5.38
C GLU A 12 -9.12 15.51 -4.17
N THR A 13 -8.81 14.78 -3.11
CA THR A 13 -9.56 14.74 -1.85
C THR A 13 -9.22 15.92 -0.93
N PHE A 14 -10.01 16.14 0.13
CA PHE A 14 -9.68 17.06 1.22
C PHE A 14 -8.24 16.90 1.74
N TRP A 15 -7.74 15.67 1.83
CA TRP A 15 -6.39 15.38 2.34
C TRP A 15 -5.26 15.78 1.40
N THR A 16 -5.59 16.12 0.16
CA THR A 16 -4.64 16.41 -0.93
C THR A 16 -4.88 17.76 -1.60
N ASP A 17 -6.03 18.38 -1.32
CA ASP A 17 -6.42 19.69 -1.84
C ASP A 17 -5.54 20.79 -1.23
N PRO A 18 -4.90 21.64 -2.06
CA PRO A 18 -4.09 22.77 -1.60
C PRO A 18 -4.84 23.77 -0.68
N THR A 19 -6.16 23.88 -0.84
CA THR A 19 -7.03 24.79 -0.08
C THR A 19 -7.41 24.26 1.30
N SER A 20 -7.26 22.95 1.54
CA SER A 20 -7.56 22.31 2.83
C SER A 20 -6.50 22.59 3.91
N GLY A 21 -5.48 23.38 3.56
CA GLY A 21 -4.40 23.81 4.43
C GLY A 21 -3.21 22.84 4.43
N PRO A 22 -1.99 23.34 4.71
CA PRO A 22 -0.75 22.57 4.58
C PRO A 22 -0.66 21.37 5.53
N GLN A 23 -1.52 21.31 6.55
CA GLN A 23 -1.51 20.24 7.55
C GLN A 23 -2.25 18.98 7.10
N ALA A 24 -3.22 19.06 6.18
CA ALA A 24 -4.02 17.90 5.81
C ALA A 24 -3.18 16.80 5.14
N PRO A 25 -2.33 17.09 4.13
CA PRO A 25 -1.44 16.07 3.55
C PRO A 25 -0.44 15.50 4.56
N ILE A 26 0.08 16.34 5.47
CA ILE A 26 1.02 15.92 6.51
C ILE A 26 0.35 14.93 7.47
N LYS A 27 -0.89 15.20 7.88
CA LYS A 27 -1.68 14.32 8.76
C LYS A 27 -1.97 12.98 8.09
N LEU A 28 -2.40 13.00 6.83
CA LEU A 28 -2.62 11.78 6.05
C LEU A 28 -1.36 10.91 6.02
N ILE A 29 -0.21 11.48 5.64
CA ILE A 29 1.06 10.75 5.58
C ILE A 29 1.41 10.17 6.96
N ARG A 30 1.29 10.96 8.02
CA ARG A 30 1.58 10.50 9.39
C ARG A 30 0.69 9.34 9.83
N LEU A 31 -0.61 9.38 9.52
CA LEU A 31 -1.53 8.29 9.86
C LEU A 31 -1.21 7.02 9.09
N LEU A 32 -0.91 7.15 7.81
CA LEU A 32 -0.49 6.04 6.96
C LEU A 32 0.82 5.40 7.45
N GLU A 33 1.84 6.20 7.76
CA GLU A 33 3.11 5.73 8.32
C GLU A 33 2.90 5.04 9.67
N LYS A 34 2.12 5.66 10.57
CA LYS A 34 1.84 5.14 11.91
C LYS A 34 1.18 3.76 11.89
N HIS A 35 0.22 3.53 10.99
CA HIS A 35 -0.63 2.35 11.03
C HIS A 35 -0.27 1.28 9.99
N LEU A 36 0.43 1.61 8.91
CA LEU A 36 0.72 0.67 7.83
C LEU A 36 2.20 0.32 7.68
N ASP A 37 3.12 1.27 7.88
CA ASP A 37 4.52 1.08 7.49
C ASP A 37 5.28 0.05 8.33
N ASP A 38 4.79 -0.24 9.54
CA ASP A 38 5.29 -1.29 10.44
C ASP A 38 4.20 -2.33 10.79
N SER A 39 3.18 -2.45 9.95
CA SER A 39 2.16 -3.49 10.17
C SER A 39 2.76 -4.88 10.06
N ARG A 40 2.29 -5.80 10.93
CA ARG A 40 2.62 -7.23 10.86
C ARG A 40 2.18 -7.88 9.54
N ARG A 41 1.24 -7.25 8.83
CA ARG A 41 0.75 -7.67 7.50
C ARG A 41 1.75 -7.37 6.40
N LEU A 42 2.79 -6.58 6.63
CA LEU A 42 3.80 -6.35 5.60
C LEU A 42 4.65 -7.61 5.38
N ILE A 43 4.95 -7.90 4.12
CA ILE A 43 5.88 -8.97 3.73
C ILE A 43 7.23 -8.78 4.47
N GLY A 44 7.78 -9.87 5.01
CA GLY A 44 9.07 -9.85 5.74
C GLY A 44 9.08 -9.10 7.06
N HIS A 45 7.91 -8.83 7.66
CA HIS A 45 7.87 -8.38 9.04
C HIS A 45 8.43 -9.50 9.97
N PRO A 46 9.23 -9.23 11.02
CA PRO A 46 9.85 -10.29 11.83
C PRO A 46 8.87 -11.28 12.49
N LYS A 47 7.61 -10.85 12.63
CA LYS A 47 6.50 -11.66 13.16
C LYS A 47 5.56 -12.22 12.08
N SER A 48 5.85 -12.03 10.80
CA SER A 48 5.05 -12.62 9.71
C SER A 48 5.51 -14.04 9.40
N SER A 49 4.59 -14.85 8.88
CA SER A 49 4.86 -16.25 8.51
C SER A 49 5.87 -16.41 7.37
N ASP A 50 6.05 -15.38 6.55
CA ASP A 50 6.96 -15.37 5.39
C ASP A 50 8.38 -14.88 5.73
N PHE A 51 8.64 -14.46 6.98
CA PHE A 51 9.91 -13.83 7.35
C PHE A 51 11.13 -14.67 6.93
N ALA A 52 11.14 -15.96 7.28
CA ALA A 52 12.23 -16.86 6.93
C ALA A 52 12.41 -17.05 5.41
N GLU A 53 11.31 -16.99 4.65
CA GLU A 53 11.33 -17.14 3.19
C GLU A 53 12.02 -15.94 2.52
N VAL A 54 11.73 -14.73 3.00
CA VAL A 54 12.13 -13.49 2.32
C VAL A 54 13.44 -12.87 2.81
N ASN A 55 13.91 -13.25 4.01
CA ASN A 55 15.07 -12.65 4.67
C ASN A 55 16.40 -12.78 3.88
N GLY A 56 16.50 -13.72 2.94
CA GLY A 56 17.70 -13.94 2.11
C GLY A 56 17.87 -12.98 0.93
N HIS A 57 16.87 -12.14 0.60
CA HIS A 57 16.90 -11.26 -0.58
C HIS A 57 16.44 -9.84 -0.22
N PRO A 58 17.30 -9.03 0.44
CA PRO A 58 16.91 -7.76 1.02
C PRO A 58 16.43 -6.73 -0.02
N ASP A 59 17.04 -6.68 -1.21
CA ASP A 59 16.65 -5.74 -2.26
C ASP A 59 15.27 -6.09 -2.85
N LEU A 60 15.04 -7.38 -3.12
CA LEU A 60 13.76 -7.86 -3.63
C LEU A 60 12.64 -7.70 -2.59
N LEU A 61 12.97 -7.93 -1.32
CA LEU A 61 12.05 -7.68 -0.21
C LEU A 61 11.70 -6.19 -0.11
N ALA A 62 12.69 -5.30 -0.20
CA ALA A 62 12.47 -3.86 -0.17
C ALA A 62 11.55 -3.42 -1.32
N PHE A 63 11.75 -3.96 -2.51
CA PHE A 63 10.91 -3.69 -3.67
C PHE A 63 9.47 -4.20 -3.48
N CYS A 64 9.28 -5.44 -3.04
CA CYS A 64 7.93 -5.97 -2.82
C CYS A 64 7.20 -5.25 -1.67
N ARG A 65 7.91 -4.83 -0.62
CA ARG A 65 7.36 -3.97 0.44
C ARG A 65 6.89 -2.62 -0.11
N TRP A 66 7.65 -2.05 -1.03
CA TRP A 66 7.29 -0.81 -1.70
C TRP A 66 5.99 -0.98 -2.49
N GLU A 67 5.88 -2.06 -3.26
CA GLU A 67 4.67 -2.38 -4.04
C GLU A 67 3.44 -2.54 -3.16
N GLN A 68 3.56 -3.33 -2.08
CA GLN A 68 2.48 -3.49 -1.11
C GLN A 68 2.03 -2.14 -0.55
N ARG A 69 2.98 -1.26 -0.17
CA ARG A 69 2.66 0.07 0.36
C ARG A 69 1.97 0.97 -0.67
N VAL A 70 2.34 0.90 -1.94
CA VAL A 70 1.67 1.66 -3.00
C VAL A 70 0.25 1.15 -3.21
N ALA A 71 0.06 -0.16 -3.35
CA ALA A 71 -1.29 -0.74 -3.47
C ALA A 71 -2.17 -0.36 -2.27
N ASP A 72 -1.66 -0.53 -1.05
CA ASP A 72 -2.39 -0.19 0.18
C ASP A 72 -2.76 1.30 0.22
N THR A 73 -1.83 2.18 -0.16
CA THR A 73 -2.10 3.63 -0.19
C THR A 73 -3.17 3.96 -1.22
N THR A 74 -3.06 3.44 -2.44
CA THR A 74 -4.01 3.66 -3.53
C THR A 74 -5.42 3.22 -3.13
N LEU A 75 -5.56 2.04 -2.52
CA LEU A 75 -6.85 1.50 -2.10
C LEU A 75 -7.47 2.28 -0.94
N ILE A 76 -6.64 2.72 0.00
CA ILE A 76 -7.09 3.61 1.07
C ILE A 76 -7.58 4.94 0.49
N MET A 77 -6.81 5.54 -0.41
CA MET A 77 -7.19 6.81 -1.05
C MET A 77 -8.46 6.68 -1.89
N GLU A 78 -8.66 5.55 -2.56
CA GLU A 78 -9.92 5.25 -3.24
C GLU A 78 -11.10 5.28 -2.27
N LYS A 79 -10.98 4.65 -1.09
CA LYS A 79 -12.03 4.66 -0.08
C LYS A 79 -12.25 6.06 0.50
N VAL A 80 -11.19 6.83 0.75
CA VAL A 80 -11.28 8.24 1.14
C VAL A 80 -12.08 9.04 0.12
N TYR A 81 -11.77 8.87 -1.17
CA TYR A 81 -12.45 9.55 -2.26
C TYR A 81 -13.92 9.16 -2.37
N VAL A 82 -14.21 7.86 -2.45
CA VAL A 82 -15.58 7.33 -2.62
C VAL A 82 -16.50 7.73 -1.46
N PHE A 83 -15.99 7.71 -0.22
CA PHE A 83 -16.78 8.05 0.97
C PHE A 83 -16.62 9.50 1.41
N ASN A 84 -15.91 10.33 0.64
CA ASN A 84 -15.63 11.73 0.94
C ASN A 84 -15.16 11.96 2.40
N ILE A 85 -14.22 11.12 2.85
CA ILE A 85 -13.72 11.16 4.23
C ILE A 85 -12.85 12.41 4.40
N SER A 86 -13.26 13.34 5.27
CA SER A 86 -12.53 14.60 5.51
C SER A 86 -12.10 14.80 6.97
N ASP A 87 -12.63 14.03 7.92
CA ASP A 87 -12.25 14.11 9.32
C ASP A 87 -11.18 13.07 9.71
N GLU A 88 -10.27 13.47 10.60
CA GLU A 88 -9.10 12.69 10.99
C GLU A 88 -9.46 11.38 11.70
N LYS A 89 -10.54 11.38 12.48
CA LYS A 89 -10.96 10.22 13.27
C LYS A 89 -11.49 9.11 12.37
N THR A 90 -12.32 9.46 11.39
CA THR A 90 -12.83 8.51 10.39
C THR A 90 -11.70 8.02 9.50
N LEU A 91 -10.76 8.89 9.09
CA LEU A 91 -9.58 8.49 8.34
C LEU A 91 -8.75 7.45 9.13
N GLU A 92 -8.43 7.73 10.38
CA GLU A 92 -7.66 6.80 11.21
C GLU A 92 -8.40 5.47 11.43
N ALA A 93 -9.72 5.50 11.66
CA ALA A 93 -10.52 4.29 11.82
C ALA A 93 -10.54 3.43 10.54
N MET A 94 -10.69 4.06 9.38
CA MET A 94 -10.67 3.36 8.10
C MET A 94 -9.29 2.75 7.80
N ILE A 95 -8.19 3.46 8.08
CA ILE A 95 -6.83 2.91 7.89
C ILE A 95 -6.62 1.68 8.78
N LYS A 96 -7.05 1.73 10.05
CA LYS A 96 -6.96 0.59 10.97
C LYS A 96 -7.81 -0.59 10.51
N TRP A 97 -9.04 -0.32 10.06
CA TRP A 97 -9.91 -1.35 9.51
C TRP A 97 -9.29 -1.99 8.27
N TYR A 98 -8.72 -1.19 7.35
CA TYR A 98 -8.03 -1.70 6.18
C TYR A 98 -6.89 -2.64 6.57
N ASP A 99 -6.05 -2.27 7.54
CA ASP A 99 -4.94 -3.12 7.93
C ASP A 99 -5.34 -4.43 8.63
N GLN A 100 -6.41 -4.39 9.43
CA GLN A 100 -6.77 -5.48 10.35
C GLN A 100 -7.92 -6.37 9.87
N GLY A 101 -8.86 -5.81 9.11
CA GLY A 101 -10.14 -6.43 8.78
C GLY A 101 -10.45 -6.52 7.28
N SER A 102 -9.63 -5.91 6.41
CA SER A 102 -9.88 -5.93 4.97
C SER A 102 -9.40 -7.23 4.32
N ASN A 103 -10.31 -7.88 3.62
CA ASN A 103 -10.01 -8.97 2.69
C ASN A 103 -9.15 -8.46 1.53
N THR A 104 -9.34 -7.21 1.10
CA THR A 104 -8.50 -6.58 0.08
C THR A 104 -7.05 -6.48 0.54
N ALA A 105 -6.80 -6.00 1.76
CA ALA A 105 -5.44 -5.89 2.29
C ALA A 105 -4.73 -7.26 2.43
N THR A 106 -5.51 -8.31 2.73
CA THR A 106 -5.05 -9.70 2.75
C THR A 106 -4.74 -10.22 1.34
N TYR A 107 -5.60 -9.92 0.37
CA TYR A 107 -5.40 -10.25 -1.05
C TYR A 107 -4.13 -9.59 -1.60
N ILE A 108 -3.95 -8.28 -1.41
CA ILE A 108 -2.75 -7.55 -1.86
C ILE A 108 -1.48 -8.19 -1.31
N ARG A 109 -1.45 -8.51 -0.01
CA ARG A 109 -0.30 -9.18 0.60
C ARG A 109 0.00 -10.51 -0.09
N LYS A 110 -1.03 -11.32 -0.35
CA LYS A 110 -0.87 -12.64 -1.00
C LYS A 110 -0.30 -12.52 -2.40
N GLU A 111 -0.84 -11.61 -3.22
CA GLU A 111 -0.40 -11.42 -4.60
C GLU A 111 1.02 -10.83 -4.67
N VAL A 112 1.36 -9.87 -3.80
CA VAL A 112 2.73 -9.35 -3.71
C VAL A 112 3.72 -10.45 -3.30
N MET A 113 3.33 -11.34 -2.38
CA MET A 113 4.16 -12.49 -2.00
C MET A 113 4.32 -13.48 -3.17
N GLN A 114 3.30 -13.64 -4.01
CA GLN A 114 3.41 -14.43 -5.24
C GLN A 114 4.40 -13.79 -6.23
N LEU A 115 4.31 -12.48 -6.47
CA LEU A 115 5.27 -11.75 -7.29
C LEU A 115 6.70 -11.87 -6.76
N TYR A 116 6.89 -11.81 -5.44
CA TYR A 116 8.19 -12.05 -4.81
C TYR A 116 8.75 -13.41 -5.21
N ARG A 117 7.94 -14.47 -5.12
CA ARG A 117 8.34 -15.85 -5.45
C ARG A 117 8.68 -16.03 -6.92
N GLU A 118 7.85 -15.47 -7.80
CA GLU A 118 8.08 -15.49 -9.26
C GLU A 118 9.41 -14.83 -9.61
N ARG A 119 9.62 -13.59 -9.15
CA ARG A 119 10.87 -12.85 -9.39
C ARG A 119 12.11 -13.52 -8.81
N ARG A 120 11.97 -14.13 -7.62
CA ARG A 120 13.05 -14.92 -7.01
C ARG A 120 13.40 -16.13 -7.87
N SER A 121 12.40 -16.83 -8.42
CA SER A 121 12.61 -18.01 -9.25
C SER A 121 13.28 -17.69 -10.59
N GLU A 122 12.92 -16.54 -11.19
CA GLU A 122 13.44 -16.08 -12.47
C GLU A 122 14.82 -15.41 -12.37
N LYS A 123 15.36 -15.24 -11.15
CA LYS A 123 16.54 -14.41 -10.85
C LYS A 123 16.40 -12.98 -11.41
N SER A 124 15.16 -12.49 -11.43
CA SER A 124 14.82 -11.17 -11.96
C SER A 124 15.57 -10.10 -11.18
N GLN A 125 16.25 -9.22 -11.90
CA GLN A 125 16.89 -8.06 -11.28
C GLN A 125 15.81 -7.12 -10.76
N VAL A 126 15.99 -6.65 -9.52
CA VAL A 126 15.12 -5.61 -8.97
C VAL A 126 15.21 -4.38 -9.88
N PRO A 127 14.08 -3.87 -10.40
CA PRO A 127 14.09 -2.69 -11.24
C PRO A 127 14.76 -1.51 -10.53
N LYS A 128 15.65 -0.81 -11.24
CA LYS A 128 16.33 0.38 -10.69
C LYS A 128 15.44 1.62 -10.71
N GLU A 129 14.45 1.64 -11.60
CA GLU A 129 13.56 2.76 -11.84
C GLU A 129 12.11 2.28 -12.03
N TRP A 130 11.16 3.18 -11.76
CA TRP A 130 9.74 2.93 -12.00
C TRP A 130 9.39 3.24 -13.45
N SER A 131 8.99 2.21 -14.19
CA SER A 131 8.38 2.33 -15.52
C SER A 131 6.96 1.76 -15.51
N GLU A 132 6.21 1.98 -16.59
CA GLU A 132 4.88 1.40 -16.75
C GLU A 132 4.94 -0.13 -16.71
N GLU A 133 5.91 -0.75 -17.40
CA GLU A 133 6.10 -2.20 -17.42
C GLU A 133 6.42 -2.75 -16.02
N VAL A 134 7.21 -2.01 -15.24
CA VAL A 134 7.53 -2.37 -13.85
C VAL A 134 6.29 -2.27 -12.95
N ALA A 135 5.41 -1.31 -13.21
CA ALA A 135 4.18 -1.12 -12.45
C ALA A 135 3.04 -2.04 -12.88
N GLN A 136 3.06 -2.61 -14.09
CA GLN A 136 1.96 -3.41 -14.63
C GLN A 136 1.51 -4.58 -13.75
N PRO A 137 2.42 -5.37 -13.13
CA PRO A 137 2.01 -6.42 -12.19
C PRO A 137 1.22 -5.86 -11.00
N LEU A 138 1.68 -4.74 -10.44
CA LEU A 138 0.99 -4.07 -9.34
C LEU A 138 -0.37 -3.51 -9.76
N ILE A 139 -0.44 -2.89 -10.94
CA ILE A 139 -1.70 -2.39 -11.53
C ILE A 139 -2.68 -3.55 -11.69
N SER A 140 -2.24 -4.66 -12.27
CA SER A 140 -3.06 -5.85 -12.48
C SER A 140 -3.61 -6.40 -11.17
N ILE A 141 -2.78 -6.49 -10.12
CA ILE A 141 -3.22 -6.91 -8.78
C ILE A 141 -4.29 -5.97 -8.24
N VAL A 142 -4.05 -4.66 -8.27
CA VAL A 142 -4.99 -3.67 -7.74
C VAL A 142 -6.31 -3.73 -8.52
N CYS A 143 -6.28 -3.80 -9.85
CA CYS A 143 -7.48 -3.83 -10.69
C CYS A 143 -8.28 -5.14 -10.59
N ASN A 144 -7.62 -6.28 -10.32
CA ASN A 144 -8.26 -7.59 -10.21
C ASN A 144 -8.68 -7.97 -8.78
N ARG A 145 -8.52 -7.06 -7.82
CA ARG A 145 -8.88 -7.31 -6.43
C ARG A 145 -10.36 -7.71 -6.28
N PRO A 146 -10.69 -8.59 -5.32
CA PRO A 146 -12.08 -8.85 -4.97
C PRO A 146 -12.80 -7.57 -4.55
N VAL A 147 -14.04 -7.39 -5.00
CA VAL A 147 -14.86 -6.25 -4.57
C VAL A 147 -15.22 -6.43 -3.08
N GLU A 148 -14.71 -5.53 -2.26
CA GLU A 148 -15.04 -5.48 -0.83
C GLU A 148 -16.12 -4.43 -0.60
N VAL A 149 -17.34 -4.91 -0.44
CA VAL A 149 -18.51 -4.09 -0.05
C VAL A 149 -18.44 -3.89 1.47
N PRO A 150 -18.50 -2.65 1.98
CA PRO A 150 -18.65 -2.43 3.41
C PRO A 150 -19.95 -3.09 3.88
N GLY A 151 -19.85 -3.99 4.86
CA GLY A 151 -21.01 -4.56 5.56
C GLY A 151 -21.60 -3.60 6.57
#